data_AF-A0A9W4CLU2-F1
#
_entry.id   AF-A0A9W4CLU2-F1
#
_cell.length_a   1.000
_cell.length_b   1.000
_cell.length_c   1.000
_cell.angle_alpha   90.00
_cell.angle_beta   90.00
_cell.angle_gamma   90.00
#
_symmetry.space_group_name_H-M   'P 1'
#
loop_
_entity.id
_entity.type
_entity.pdbx_description
1 polymer ?
#
loop_
_entity_poly.entity_id
_entity_poly.type
_entity_poly.pdbx_seq_one_letter_code
_entity_poly.pdbx_strand_id
1 'polypeptide(L)'
;MQDYDELVQQLLELDEESLEAQLGLQVQEMDSDVRGGSQGLTIDSIDLDVAAKAPISPEVLAAGQQLLKRLNSGLYDLMCNPLGSDPETEKVLDEVINQNYVKAAGMLAPLLVSGLGLAPAIATLIATLVVKKIAKAGSQAICKSWKASLPTEES
;
A
#
# COMPACT_ATOMS: atom_id res chain seq x y z
N MET A 1 -1.23 -19.12 9.95
CA MET A 1 -2.09 -17.92 10.05
C MET A 1 -1.31 -16.92 10.84
N GLN A 2 -0.70 -15.99 10.13
CA GLN A 2 -0.10 -14.82 10.75
C GLN A 2 -1.24 -13.94 11.29
N ASP A 3 -1.05 -13.37 12.49
CA ASP A 3 -1.98 -12.36 12.98
C ASP A 3 -1.83 -11.12 12.09
N TYR A 4 -2.95 -10.62 11.56
CA TYR A 4 -2.94 -9.50 10.63
C TYR A 4 -2.39 -8.22 11.27
N ASP A 5 -2.74 -7.97 12.54
CA ASP A 5 -2.27 -6.78 13.25
C ASP A 5 -0.77 -6.88 13.54
N GLU A 6 -0.29 -8.08 13.88
CA GLU A 6 1.15 -8.34 14.04
C GLU A 6 1.93 -8.16 12.74
N LEU A 7 1.40 -8.66 11.62
CA LEU A 7 1.98 -8.45 10.29
C LEU A 7 2.07 -6.96 9.95
N VAL A 8 0.97 -6.22 10.08
CA VAL A 8 0.94 -4.79 9.77
C VAL A 8 1.90 -4.03 10.68
N GLN A 9 2.00 -4.39 11.96
CA GLN A 9 2.96 -3.80 12.88
C GLN A 9 4.40 -4.02 12.39
N GLN A 10 4.75 -5.24 11.99
CA GLN A 10 6.08 -5.56 11.46
C GLN A 10 6.36 -4.82 10.13
N LEU A 11 5.36 -4.70 9.26
CA LEU A 11 5.47 -3.93 8.01
C LEU A 11 5.67 -2.43 8.26
N LEU A 12 5.02 -1.86 9.29
CA LEU A 12 5.18 -0.46 9.66
C LEU A 12 6.61 -0.13 10.16
N GLU A 13 7.33 -1.12 10.69
CA GLU A 13 8.72 -0.98 11.13
C GLU A 13 9.71 -0.96 9.96
N LEU A 14 9.39 -1.60 8.84
CA LEU A 14 10.23 -1.61 7.62
C LEU A 14 10.29 -0.22 6.98
N ASP A 15 11.41 0.15 6.38
CA ASP A 15 11.49 1.40 5.62
C ASP A 15 10.63 1.35 4.33
N GLU A 16 10.40 2.53 3.75
CA GLU A 16 9.54 2.68 2.57
C GLU A 16 10.10 1.90 1.36
N GLU A 17 11.43 1.78 1.22
CA GLU A 17 12.08 1.07 0.12
C GLU A 17 11.89 -0.45 0.24
N SER A 18 12.04 -1.01 1.45
CA SER A 18 11.71 -2.41 1.74
C SER A 18 10.25 -2.75 1.44
N LEU A 19 9.31 -1.87 1.79
CA LEU A 19 7.89 -2.05 1.49
C LEU A 19 7.61 -2.00 -0.03
N GLU A 20 8.24 -1.06 -0.75
CA GLU A 20 8.15 -0.97 -2.20
C GLU A 20 8.78 -2.20 -2.90
N ALA A 21 9.88 -2.73 -2.37
CA ALA A 21 10.49 -3.96 -2.86
C ALA A 21 9.59 -5.17 -2.63
N GLN A 22 8.99 -5.31 -1.44
CA GLN A 22 8.06 -6.39 -1.15
C GLN A 22 6.83 -6.34 -2.07
N LEU A 23 6.35 -5.14 -2.37
CA LEU A 23 5.29 -4.94 -3.37
C LEU A 23 5.73 -5.43 -4.76
N GLY A 24 6.97 -5.15 -5.15
CA GLY A 24 7.57 -5.65 -6.38
C GLY A 24 7.59 -7.18 -6.48
N LEU A 25 7.90 -7.89 -5.39
CA LEU A 25 7.85 -9.34 -5.34
C LEU A 25 6.42 -9.86 -5.57
N GLN A 26 5.42 -9.25 -4.93
CA GLN A 26 4.02 -9.63 -5.13
C GLN A 26 3.56 -9.37 -6.58
N VAL A 27 4.05 -8.31 -7.23
CA VAL A 27 3.77 -8.05 -8.66
C VAL A 27 4.39 -9.12 -9.56
N GLN A 28 5.62 -9.54 -9.28
CA GLN A 28 6.27 -10.59 -10.06
C GLN A 28 5.59 -11.95 -9.88
N GLU A 29 5.13 -12.27 -8.67
CA GLU A 29 4.32 -13.47 -8.43
C GLU A 29 2.98 -13.39 -9.16
N MET A 30 2.31 -12.23 -9.17
CA MET A 30 1.10 -12.00 -9.95
C MET A 30 1.27 -12.34 -11.43
N ASP A 31 2.37 -11.89 -12.05
CA ASP A 31 2.69 -12.17 -13.45
C ASP A 31 3.03 -13.65 -13.68
N SER A 32 3.50 -14.34 -12.65
CA SER A 32 3.86 -15.77 -12.68
C SER A 32 2.63 -16.68 -12.51
N ASP A 33 1.67 -16.28 -11.68
CA ASP A 33 0.39 -16.96 -11.47
C ASP A 33 -0.46 -16.98 -12.75
N VAL A 34 -0.47 -15.89 -13.51
CA VAL A 34 -1.11 -15.82 -14.84
C VAL A 34 -0.51 -16.84 -15.82
N ARG A 35 0.71 -17.32 -15.57
CA ARG A 35 1.40 -18.35 -16.38
C ARG A 35 1.23 -19.78 -15.85
N GLY A 36 0.36 -19.98 -14.85
CA GLY A 36 0.04 -21.31 -14.28
C GLY A 36 0.60 -21.56 -12.87
N GLY A 37 1.00 -20.52 -12.14
CA GLY A 37 1.28 -20.59 -10.70
C GLY A 37 0.00 -20.80 -9.89
N SER A 38 0.11 -21.50 -8.75
CA SER A 38 -1.03 -21.91 -7.91
C SER A 38 -1.10 -21.14 -6.58
N GLN A 39 -0.34 -20.06 -6.43
CA GLN A 39 -0.13 -19.43 -5.12
C GLN A 39 -0.76 -18.04 -5.11
N GLY A 40 -2.07 -18.01 -4.82
CA GLY A 40 -2.81 -16.75 -4.75
C GLY A 40 -2.12 -15.74 -3.84
N LEU A 41 -2.14 -14.47 -4.25
CA LEU A 41 -1.57 -13.32 -3.54
C LEU A 41 -2.36 -12.97 -2.27
N THR A 42 -2.35 -13.89 -1.31
CA THR A 42 -2.98 -13.76 0.01
C THR A 42 -2.02 -13.09 1.00
N ILE A 43 -2.54 -12.65 2.14
CA ILE A 43 -1.73 -12.00 3.17
C ILE A 43 -0.54 -12.88 3.63
N ASP A 44 -0.72 -14.22 3.64
CA ASP A 44 0.33 -15.17 4.02
C ASP A 44 1.49 -15.27 3.00
N SER A 45 1.39 -14.66 1.80
CA SER A 45 2.50 -14.63 0.80
C SER A 45 3.52 -13.53 1.09
N ILE A 46 3.31 -12.68 2.10
CA ILE A 46 4.21 -11.61 2.47
C ILE A 46 5.37 -12.17 3.30
N ASP A 47 6.53 -12.35 2.68
CA ASP A 47 7.76 -12.77 3.37
C ASP A 47 8.48 -11.58 4.02
N LEU A 48 8.27 -11.42 5.33
CA LEU A 48 8.89 -10.37 6.13
C LEU A 48 10.40 -10.55 6.34
N ASP A 49 10.88 -11.79 6.37
CA ASP A 49 12.31 -12.05 6.53
C ASP A 49 13.07 -11.61 5.29
N VAL A 50 12.51 -11.85 4.11
CA VAL A 50 13.02 -11.33 2.84
C VAL A 50 12.97 -9.80 2.83
N ALA A 51 11.83 -9.20 3.21
CA ALA A 51 11.68 -7.74 3.21
C ALA A 51 12.66 -7.01 4.15
N ALA A 52 13.02 -7.63 5.29
CA ALA A 52 13.91 -7.05 6.29
C ALA A 52 15.40 -7.29 6.05
N LYS A 53 15.79 -8.36 5.35
CA LYS A 53 17.19 -8.85 5.33
C LYS A 53 17.76 -9.08 3.94
N ALA A 54 16.94 -9.24 2.91
CA ALA A 54 17.44 -9.54 1.58
C ALA A 54 17.95 -8.27 0.88
N PRO A 55 19.01 -8.37 0.05
CA PRO A 55 19.39 -7.27 -0.83
C PRO A 55 18.24 -6.93 -1.77
N ILE A 56 17.85 -5.65 -1.82
CA ILE A 56 16.80 -5.18 -2.72
C ILE A 56 17.32 -5.19 -4.16
N SER A 57 16.74 -6.04 -5.00
CA SER A 57 17.02 -6.02 -6.44
C SER A 57 16.44 -4.73 -7.05
N PRO A 58 17.20 -3.98 -7.87
CA PRO A 58 16.68 -2.79 -8.54
C PRO A 58 15.44 -3.07 -9.41
N GLU A 59 15.35 -4.28 -9.99
CA GLU A 59 14.23 -4.70 -10.83
C GLU A 59 12.95 -4.93 -10.00
N VAL A 60 13.12 -5.49 -8.80
CA VAL A 60 12.02 -5.71 -7.84
C VAL A 60 11.50 -4.37 -7.34
N LEU A 61 12.40 -3.48 -6.91
CA LEU A 61 12.02 -2.13 -6.47
C LEU A 61 11.29 -1.36 -7.58
N ALA A 62 11.82 -1.41 -8.81
CA ALA A 62 11.20 -0.75 -9.96
C ALA A 62 9.79 -1.29 -10.26
N ALA A 63 9.57 -2.60 -10.12
CA ALA A 63 8.24 -3.19 -10.31
C ALA A 63 7.21 -2.67 -9.29
N GLY A 64 7.59 -2.58 -8.00
CA GLY A 64 6.74 -2.03 -6.95
C GLY A 64 6.42 -0.55 -7.17
N GLN A 65 7.44 0.25 -7.47
CA GLN A 65 7.28 1.68 -7.80
C GLN A 65 6.41 1.89 -9.04
N GLN A 66 6.55 1.03 -10.05
CA GLN A 66 5.73 1.11 -11.26
C GLN A 66 4.27 0.80 -10.95
N LEU A 67 3.97 -0.19 -10.09
CA LEU A 67 2.61 -0.45 -9.64
C LEU A 67 2.02 0.76 -8.92
N LEU A 68 2.74 1.33 -7.95
CA LEU A 68 2.31 2.52 -7.23
C LEU A 68 2.03 3.68 -8.19
N LYS A 69 2.88 3.88 -9.20
CA LYS A 69 2.68 4.89 -10.24
C LYS A 69 1.42 4.63 -11.07
N ARG A 70 1.08 3.39 -11.38
CA ARG A 70 -0.15 3.02 -12.10
C ARG A 70 -1.39 3.26 -11.24
N LEU A 71 -1.30 2.96 -9.95
CA LEU A 71 -2.40 3.14 -8.99
C LEU A 71 -2.51 4.58 -8.48
N ASN A 72 -1.59 5.46 -8.88
CA ASN A 72 -1.39 6.76 -8.28
C ASN A 72 -2.65 7.65 -8.27
N SER A 73 -3.38 7.69 -9.39
CA SER A 73 -4.64 8.45 -9.49
C SER A 73 -5.75 7.83 -8.64
N GLY A 74 -5.93 6.50 -8.67
CA GLY A 74 -6.95 5.83 -7.87
C GLY A 74 -6.69 5.88 -6.36
N LEU A 75 -5.42 5.76 -5.96
CA LEU A 75 -4.98 5.97 -4.58
C LEU A 75 -5.20 7.42 -4.16
N TYR A 76 -4.85 8.38 -5.01
CA TYR A 76 -5.21 9.77 -4.76
C TYR A 76 -6.71 9.96 -4.73
N ASP A 77 -7.54 9.34 -5.57
CA ASP A 77 -8.97 9.63 -5.50
C ASP A 77 -9.59 9.05 -4.23
N LEU A 78 -9.19 7.84 -3.85
CA LEU A 78 -9.62 7.21 -2.60
C LEU A 78 -9.14 7.99 -1.39
N MET A 79 -7.86 8.36 -1.38
CA MET A 79 -7.17 8.94 -0.22
C MET A 79 -6.94 10.43 -0.32
N CYS A 80 -7.42 11.13 -1.35
CA CYS A 80 -7.23 12.55 -1.80
C CYS A 80 -8.52 13.34 -2.02
N ASN A 81 -9.52 12.70 -2.63
CA ASN A 81 -10.71 13.38 -3.10
C ASN A 81 -11.71 13.61 -1.94
N PRO A 82 -12.41 14.75 -1.95
CA PRO A 82 -12.47 15.70 -0.84
C PRO A 82 -12.27 15.01 0.52
N LEU A 83 -11.01 14.85 0.84
CA LEU A 83 -10.52 13.77 1.67
C LEU A 83 -10.97 13.85 3.15
N GLY A 84 -11.82 12.96 3.65
CA GLY A 84 -12.39 11.76 3.03
C GLY A 84 -13.91 11.81 2.94
N SER A 85 -14.50 12.25 1.85
CA SER A 85 -15.97 12.31 1.73
C SER A 85 -16.71 10.96 1.85
N ASP A 86 -15.97 9.85 1.88
CA ASP A 86 -16.47 8.53 2.27
C ASP A 86 -16.20 8.27 3.78
N PRO A 87 -17.23 7.92 4.58
CA PRO A 87 -17.11 7.70 6.02
C PRO A 87 -16.11 6.61 6.44
N GLU A 88 -15.75 5.67 5.57
CA GLU A 88 -14.75 4.64 5.89
C GLU A 88 -13.34 5.21 5.76
N THR A 89 -13.11 6.04 4.74
CA THR A 89 -11.83 6.74 4.54
C THR A 89 -11.60 7.82 5.61
N GLU A 90 -12.64 8.53 6.09
CA GLU A 90 -12.49 9.45 7.24
C GLU A 90 -11.98 8.72 8.48
N LYS A 91 -12.55 7.55 8.77
CA LYS A 91 -12.12 6.76 9.93
C LYS A 91 -10.67 6.31 9.79
N VAL A 92 -10.22 5.93 8.59
CA VAL A 92 -8.81 5.62 8.35
C VAL A 92 -7.94 6.83 8.74
N LEU A 93 -8.31 8.02 8.27
CA LEU A 93 -7.57 9.25 8.59
C LEU A 93 -7.59 9.58 10.09
N ASP A 94 -8.75 9.42 10.75
CA ASP A 94 -8.88 9.62 12.19
C ASP A 94 -7.99 8.66 12.98
N GLU A 95 -7.91 7.38 12.58
CA GLU A 95 -7.01 6.42 13.21
C GLU A 95 -5.54 6.80 12.98
N VAL A 96 -5.16 7.32 11.80
CA VAL A 96 -3.80 7.84 11.58
C VAL A 96 -3.51 9.05 12.47
N ILE A 97 -4.46 9.98 12.61
CA ILE A 97 -4.33 11.17 13.48
C ILE A 97 -4.16 10.74 14.95
N ASN A 98 -4.89 9.72 15.38
CA ASN A 98 -4.80 9.14 16.72
C ASN A 98 -3.60 8.20 16.89
N GLN A 99 -2.69 8.13 15.91
CA GLN A 99 -1.49 7.29 15.91
C GLN A 99 -1.76 5.78 15.97
N ASN A 100 -2.98 5.35 15.65
CA ASN A 100 -3.40 3.95 15.58
C ASN A 100 -3.11 3.37 14.19
N TYR A 101 -1.84 3.38 13.77
CA TYR A 101 -1.42 3.05 12.41
C TYR A 101 -1.78 1.62 11.98
N VAL A 102 -1.70 0.66 12.90
CA VAL A 102 -2.08 -0.74 12.63
C VAL A 102 -3.56 -0.82 12.25
N LYS A 103 -4.42 -0.20 13.04
CA LYS A 103 -5.86 -0.15 12.79
C LYS A 103 -6.19 0.62 11.51
N ALA A 104 -5.51 1.74 11.26
CA ALA A 104 -5.68 2.51 10.03
C ALA A 104 -5.36 1.65 8.78
N ALA A 105 -4.23 0.93 8.79
CA ALA A 105 -3.86 0.05 7.69
C ALA A 105 -4.81 -1.16 7.57
N GLY A 106 -5.29 -1.71 8.69
CA GLY A 106 -6.31 -2.76 8.72
C GLY A 106 -7.68 -2.34 8.19
N MET A 107 -8.02 -1.07 8.32
CA MET A 107 -9.22 -0.51 7.71
C MET A 107 -9.01 -0.19 6.22
N LEU A 108 -7.82 0.28 5.84
CA LEU A 108 -7.53 0.70 4.48
C LEU A 108 -7.35 -0.48 3.51
N ALA A 109 -6.72 -1.59 3.95
CA ALA A 109 -6.48 -2.72 3.05
C ALA A 109 -7.77 -3.30 2.43
N PRO A 110 -8.85 -3.58 3.20
CA PRO A 110 -10.12 -4.00 2.61
C PRO A 110 -10.72 -3.01 1.61
N LEU A 111 -10.59 -1.71 1.86
CA LEU A 111 -11.05 -0.66 0.94
C LEU A 111 -10.27 -0.66 -0.38
N LEU A 112 -8.98 -0.96 -0.33
CA LEU A 112 -8.15 -1.10 -1.53
C LEU A 112 -8.49 -2.36 -2.32
N VAL A 113 -8.83 -3.46 -1.64
CA VAL A 113 -9.31 -4.69 -2.29
C VAL A 113 -10.65 -4.41 -3.00
N SER A 114 -11.62 -3.81 -2.31
CA SER A 114 -12.96 -3.58 -2.86
C SER A 114 -13.02 -2.43 -3.86
N GLY A 115 -12.31 -1.34 -3.60
CA GLY A 115 -12.34 -0.11 -4.39
C GLY A 115 -11.43 -0.14 -5.62
N LEU A 116 -10.27 -0.79 -5.54
CA LEU A 116 -9.28 -0.85 -6.62
C LEU A 116 -9.07 -2.26 -7.18
N GLY A 117 -9.76 -3.28 -6.65
CA GLY A 117 -9.65 -4.67 -7.13
C GLY A 117 -8.29 -5.30 -6.85
N LEU A 118 -7.56 -4.81 -5.84
CA LEU A 118 -6.22 -5.30 -5.52
C LEU A 118 -6.28 -6.65 -4.82
N ALA A 119 -5.26 -7.47 -5.04
CA ALA A 119 -5.09 -8.68 -4.26
C ALA A 119 -4.79 -8.35 -2.78
N PRO A 120 -5.20 -9.19 -1.81
CA PRO A 120 -5.02 -8.93 -0.38
C PRO A 120 -3.58 -8.59 0.04
N ALA A 121 -2.57 -9.30 -0.49
CA ALA A 121 -1.17 -9.01 -0.19
C ALA A 121 -0.75 -7.60 -0.65
N ILE A 122 -1.08 -7.27 -1.90
CA ILE A 122 -0.81 -5.98 -2.54
C ILE A 122 -1.51 -4.85 -1.78
N ALA A 123 -2.79 -5.04 -1.46
CA ALA A 123 -3.59 -4.08 -0.71
C ALA A 123 -3.00 -3.80 0.69
N THR A 124 -2.52 -4.83 1.39
CA THR A 124 -1.92 -4.71 2.73
C THR A 124 -0.62 -3.89 2.70
N LEU A 125 0.25 -4.16 1.73
CA LEU A 125 1.51 -3.43 1.54
C LEU A 125 1.25 -1.95 1.19
N ILE A 126 0.31 -1.69 0.28
CA ILE A 126 -0.05 -0.33 -0.12
C ILE A 126 -0.72 0.42 1.03
N ALA A 127 -1.64 -0.21 1.77
CA ALA A 127 -2.28 0.39 2.94
C ALA A 127 -1.22 0.83 3.96
N THR A 128 -0.26 -0.05 4.24
CA THR A 128 0.85 0.25 5.16
C THR A 128 1.70 1.42 4.67
N LEU A 129 2.08 1.43 3.39
CA LEU A 129 2.84 2.53 2.77
C LEU A 129 2.10 3.86 2.85
N VAL A 130 0.80 3.88 2.54
CA VAL A 130 -0.03 5.08 2.56
C VAL A 130 -0.15 5.61 4.00
N VAL A 131 -0.47 4.75 4.97
CA VAL A 131 -0.56 5.13 6.39
C VAL A 131 0.78 5.70 6.87
N LYS A 132 1.90 5.06 6.53
CA LYS A 132 3.25 5.53 6.89
C LYS A 132 3.55 6.91 6.30
N LYS A 133 3.22 7.14 5.02
CA LYS A 133 3.42 8.43 4.35
C LYS A 133 2.55 9.53 4.95
N ILE A 134 1.28 9.24 5.27
CA ILE A 134 0.37 10.18 5.95
C ILE A 134 0.87 10.48 7.37
N ALA A 135 1.32 9.47 8.13
CA ALA A 135 1.85 9.67 9.48
C ALA A 135 3.09 10.58 9.50
N LYS A 136 3.96 10.47 8.48
CA LYS A 136 5.21 11.23 8.36
C LYS A 136 5.00 12.68 7.92
N ALA A 137 4.09 12.92 6.97
CA ALA A 137 3.90 14.23 6.34
C ALA A 137 2.61 14.96 6.76
N GLY A 138 1.64 14.25 7.34
CA GLY A 138 0.27 14.73 7.57
C GLY A 138 -0.59 14.65 6.30
N SER A 139 -1.89 14.33 6.46
CA SER A 139 -2.82 14.10 5.35
C SER A 139 -2.98 15.31 4.41
N GLN A 140 -3.06 16.53 4.94
CA GLN A 140 -3.22 17.73 4.11
C GLN A 140 -1.96 18.03 3.26
N ALA A 141 -0.77 17.88 3.85
CA ALA A 141 0.48 18.18 3.16
C ALA A 141 0.81 17.11 2.11
N ILE A 142 0.62 15.82 2.45
CA ILE A 142 0.84 14.73 1.50
C ILE A 142 -0.12 14.86 0.32
N CYS A 143 -1.39 15.18 0.55
CA CYS A 143 -2.38 15.29 -0.51
C CYS A 143 -2.16 16.50 -1.43
N LYS A 144 -1.75 17.64 -0.86
CA LYS A 144 -1.34 18.79 -1.67
C LYS A 144 -0.12 18.46 -2.55
N SER A 145 0.86 17.76 -1.99
CA SER A 145 2.05 17.32 -2.73
C SER A 145 1.71 16.26 -3.79
N TRP A 146 0.81 15.34 -3.46
CA TRP A 146 0.40 14.24 -4.34
C TRP A 146 -0.41 14.76 -5.52
N LYS A 147 -1.32 15.71 -5.30
CA LYS A 147 -2.05 16.39 -6.38
C LYS A 147 -1.11 17.01 -7.42
N ALA A 148 0.02 17.56 -6.97
CA ALA A 148 1.01 18.17 -7.86
C ALA A 148 1.85 17.15 -8.66
N SER A 149 1.86 15.87 -8.25
CA SER A 149 2.60 14.80 -8.93
C SER A 149 1.73 13.92 -9.82
N LEU A 150 0.41 14.11 -9.81
CA LEU A 150 -0.48 13.46 -10.76
C LEU A 150 -0.19 13.97 -12.18
N PRO A 151 -0.23 13.11 -13.21
CA PRO A 151 -0.20 13.58 -14.59
C PRO A 151 -1.38 14.54 -14.76
N THR A 152 -1.11 15.77 -15.19
CA THR A 152 -2.16 16.70 -15.62
C THR A 152 -2.92 16.01 -16.75
N GLU A 153 -4.19 15.69 -16.52
CA GLU A 153 -5.12 15.37 -17.60
C GLU A 153 -5.16 16.61 -18.51
N GLU A 154 -4.34 16.60 -19.57
CA GLU A 154 -4.60 17.45 -20.72
C GLU A 154 -5.87 16.92 -21.37
N SER A 155 -6.86 17.81 -21.42
CA SER A 155 -8.25 17.59 -21.83
C SER A 155 -8.41 17.13 -23.27
#